data_AF-A0A2G8RLZ1-F1
#
_entry.id   AF-A0A2G8RLZ1-F1
#
_cell.length_a   1.000
_cell.length_b   1.000
_cell.length_c   1.000
_cell.angle_alpha   90.00
_cell.angle_beta   90.00
_cell.angle_gamma   90.00
#
_symmetry.space_group_name_H-M   'P 1'
#
loop_
_entity.id
_entity.type
_entity.pdbx_description
1 polymer ?
#
loop_
_entity_poly.entity_id
_entity_poly.type
_entity_poly.pdbx_seq_one_letter_code
_entity_poly.pdbx_strand_id
1 'polypeptide(L)'
;MDRPPPDPALPQHRARSGPIALTVPVQVQEASASATAPLKRSASEAFEDASDGEATHKKLKDSDGDAKGEDGGPNPDGATLADSLEEELQCGCCSAIVYRPVVVNPCQHFFCGSCITLWIKNGGTSCPACRTLSTSVSFSRPLQKVVDTLIRYAPDKARSVSERMQADALYHPGVHLRIPSPREASPEPALPSANSIYVRPCPNCLQGNQWGWRCPQPIVDPDADPNNAWLADDGNPPGHGVCGNCENILALQAPTTTRCDFCQVSFCGINVPQRCVACPLESQQPQGFSDIGDLIQSGEVYECFDGNTVEVDLMLDYLGAQGLSPKHIYKEIVQHIQNQPRQFALLIEQEMFMDVHPVASGIDPDPRAPRRRICRVCAAEILLFGLREWWVRERKKGFLEPHVLARPDCPDGSQCPRQKSHAHAKEFNHIIAPPDPQPAPEHAPQPVPTREPIMRSSPDFPPPAPAVPQSVQEPPREPRAGPSTIAAVGPISRRLLPLMDDLPPPASFLPFLVAPAEYPVDLPEFGAAPSSQDFRDEVDALL
;
A
#
# COMPACT_ATOMS: atom_id res chain seq x y z
N MET A 1 -56.41 14.47 45.73
CA MET A 1 -55.38 15.50 45.97
C MET A 1 -54.14 15.08 45.21
N ASP A 2 -53.85 15.54 43.99
CA ASP A 2 -54.27 16.79 43.30
C ASP A 2 -53.87 18.02 44.13
N ARG A 3 -52.79 18.77 43.86
CA ARG A 3 -52.24 19.27 42.59
C ARG A 3 -50.76 19.72 42.74
N PRO A 4 -50.05 20.06 41.64
CA PRO A 4 -48.71 20.66 41.68
C PRO A 4 -48.71 22.18 42.02
N PRO A 5 -47.55 22.78 42.35
CA PRO A 5 -47.37 24.24 42.46
C PRO A 5 -47.39 24.95 41.07
N PRO A 6 -47.55 26.29 41.03
CA PRO A 6 -47.73 27.05 39.80
C PRO A 6 -46.46 27.73 39.23
N ASP A 7 -46.63 28.25 38.02
CA ASP A 7 -45.74 29.09 37.19
C ASP A 7 -46.64 30.26 36.65
N PRO A 8 -46.17 31.34 35.95
CA PRO A 8 -44.80 31.74 35.60
C PRO A 8 -44.50 33.25 35.78
N ALA A 9 -43.29 33.69 35.40
CA ALA A 9 -43.00 35.09 35.04
C ALA A 9 -41.90 35.20 33.94
N LEU A 10 -42.09 36.11 32.96
CA LEU A 10 -41.18 36.37 31.82
C LEU A 10 -40.50 37.75 31.96
N PRO A 11 -39.34 37.99 31.33
CA PRO A 11 -39.27 38.47 29.94
C PRO A 11 -38.35 37.61 29.05
N GLN A 12 -38.64 37.36 27.77
CA GLN A 12 -38.34 38.23 26.60
C GLN A 12 -36.87 38.73 26.62
N HIS A 13 -35.97 38.36 25.69
CA HIS A 13 -36.10 38.07 24.23
C HIS A 13 -34.86 37.23 23.74
N ARG A 14 -34.59 36.85 22.47
CA ARG A 14 -35.12 37.23 21.14
C ARG A 14 -35.12 36.15 20.03
N ALA A 15 -33.99 35.90 19.34
CA ALA A 15 -33.83 35.09 18.11
C ALA A 15 -32.87 33.90 18.36
N ARG A 16 -33.09 32.65 17.90
CA ARG A 16 -33.30 32.08 16.53
C ARG A 16 -32.03 32.06 15.66
N SER A 17 -31.66 30.98 14.95
CA SER A 17 -32.37 29.71 14.62
C SER A 17 -31.46 28.46 14.66
N GLY A 18 -32.08 27.27 14.76
CA GLY A 18 -31.45 25.96 14.61
C GLY A 18 -31.38 25.42 13.16
N PRO A 19 -31.09 24.11 12.98
CA PRO A 19 -30.43 23.59 11.78
C PRO A 19 -31.37 23.08 10.67
N ILE A 20 -30.83 22.97 9.46
CA ILE A 20 -31.39 22.22 8.32
C ILE A 20 -30.25 21.42 7.66
N ALA A 21 -30.50 20.15 7.37
CA ALA A 21 -29.61 19.31 6.56
C ALA A 21 -30.04 19.35 5.09
N LEU A 22 -29.09 19.36 4.15
CA LEU A 22 -29.35 19.18 2.73
C LEU A 22 -28.36 18.22 2.08
N THR A 23 -28.92 17.23 1.40
CA THR A 23 -28.24 16.34 0.46
C THR A 23 -28.00 17.05 -0.88
N VAL A 24 -26.92 16.70 -1.56
CA VAL A 24 -26.63 17.12 -2.95
C VAL A 24 -26.20 15.86 -3.72
N PRO A 25 -26.69 15.61 -4.95
CA PRO A 25 -26.64 14.29 -5.56
C PRO A 25 -25.35 13.98 -6.34
N VAL A 26 -25.07 12.69 -6.50
CA VAL A 26 -24.15 12.18 -7.52
C VAL A 26 -24.90 12.09 -8.85
N GLN A 27 -24.33 12.65 -9.92
CA GLN A 27 -24.73 12.34 -11.29
C GLN A 27 -23.66 11.50 -11.97
N VAL A 28 -24.09 10.45 -12.66
CA VAL A 28 -23.27 9.63 -13.56
C VAL A 28 -23.66 10.02 -14.99
N GLN A 29 -22.66 10.23 -15.84
CA GLN A 29 -22.84 10.23 -17.30
C GLN A 29 -21.62 9.60 -17.98
N GLU A 30 -21.83 9.11 -19.19
CA GLU A 30 -21.05 8.00 -19.77
C GLU A 30 -19.95 8.47 -20.74
N ALA A 31 -19.08 7.55 -21.14
CA ALA A 31 -17.99 7.80 -22.08
C ALA A 31 -18.38 7.52 -23.54
N SER A 32 -17.65 8.10 -24.51
CA SER A 32 -16.82 7.37 -25.49
C SER A 32 -16.44 8.21 -26.73
N ALA A 33 -15.43 7.74 -27.49
CA ALA A 33 -15.08 8.05 -28.89
C ALA A 33 -14.61 9.50 -29.23
N SER A 34 -13.41 9.76 -29.79
CA SER A 34 -12.79 9.34 -31.10
C SER A 34 -13.04 10.38 -32.22
N ALA A 35 -12.09 10.84 -33.06
CA ALA A 35 -10.63 10.72 -33.11
C ALA A 35 -9.96 11.77 -34.04
N THR A 36 -8.63 11.88 -33.96
CA THR A 36 -7.65 12.31 -35.01
C THR A 36 -7.91 13.51 -35.96
N ALA A 37 -7.30 14.67 -35.64
CA ALA A 37 -6.34 15.47 -36.46
C ALA A 37 -6.71 15.96 -37.90
N PRO A 38 -5.88 16.78 -38.62
CA PRO A 38 -4.64 17.49 -38.24
C PRO A 38 -4.55 19.00 -38.68
N LEU A 39 -3.38 19.63 -38.44
CA LEU A 39 -2.80 20.84 -39.10
C LEU A 39 -3.34 22.27 -38.80
N LYS A 40 -2.38 23.16 -38.45
CA LYS A 40 -2.11 24.57 -38.89
C LYS A 40 -3.30 25.38 -39.47
N ARG A 41 -3.52 26.67 -39.14
CA ARG A 41 -2.56 27.82 -39.19
C ARG A 41 -2.93 28.95 -38.19
N SER A 42 -2.19 30.07 -38.25
CA SER A 42 -2.34 31.29 -37.44
C SER A 42 -3.59 32.13 -37.76
N ALA A 43 -3.97 33.01 -36.83
CA ALA A 43 -5.11 33.93 -36.96
C ALA A 43 -4.68 35.39 -37.19
N SER A 44 -5.40 36.09 -38.05
CA SER A 44 -5.53 37.56 -38.14
C SER A 44 -6.72 37.90 -39.06
N GLU A 45 -7.22 39.14 -38.98
CA GLU A 45 -8.17 39.80 -39.92
C GLU A 45 -9.62 39.27 -39.95
N ALA A 46 -10.51 39.93 -39.18
CA ALA A 46 -11.76 40.53 -39.67
C ALA A 46 -12.49 41.33 -38.56
N PHE A 47 -12.64 42.63 -38.75
CA PHE A 47 -13.67 43.51 -38.14
C PHE A 47 -14.46 44.14 -39.31
N GLU A 48 -15.54 44.89 -39.02
CA GLU A 48 -16.60 45.41 -39.93
C GLU A 48 -17.80 44.46 -40.12
N ASP A 49 -19.08 44.87 -40.21
CA ASP A 49 -19.87 46.01 -39.63
C ASP A 49 -21.40 45.65 -39.82
N ALA A 50 -22.48 46.38 -39.47
CA ALA A 50 -22.72 47.71 -38.89
C ALA A 50 -24.12 47.78 -38.21
N SER A 51 -24.31 48.73 -37.26
CA SER A 51 -25.60 49.29 -36.74
C SER A 51 -26.65 48.30 -36.16
N ASP A 52 -27.75 48.64 -35.47
CA ASP A 52 -28.37 49.85 -34.85
C ASP A 52 -29.02 49.34 -33.51
N GLY A 53 -29.50 50.10 -32.51
CA GLY A 53 -29.74 51.54 -32.33
C GLY A 53 -30.72 51.77 -31.15
N GLU A 54 -31.31 52.97 -31.08
CA GLU A 54 -32.36 53.43 -30.13
C GLU A 54 -31.95 53.83 -28.68
N ALA A 55 -32.61 54.87 -28.16
CA ALA A 55 -32.26 55.56 -26.91
C ALA A 55 -33.51 56.07 -26.16
N THR A 56 -33.43 56.24 -24.83
CA THR A 56 -34.45 56.96 -24.05
C THR A 56 -33.83 57.85 -22.97
N HIS A 57 -34.18 59.14 -22.97
CA HIS A 57 -33.62 60.14 -22.07
C HIS A 57 -34.32 60.22 -20.71
N LYS A 58 -33.59 60.66 -19.66
CA LYS A 58 -34.18 61.42 -18.55
C LYS A 58 -33.31 62.61 -18.13
N LYS A 59 -33.85 63.80 -18.37
CA LYS A 59 -33.38 65.15 -18.00
C LYS A 59 -33.75 65.42 -16.51
N LEU A 60 -33.19 66.32 -15.69
CA LEU A 60 -32.48 67.61 -15.81
C LEU A 60 -31.61 67.82 -14.54
N LYS A 61 -30.56 68.68 -14.60
CA LYS A 61 -30.44 69.96 -13.84
C LYS A 61 -29.03 70.55 -13.98
N ASP A 62 -28.94 71.81 -14.40
CA ASP A 62 -27.69 72.49 -14.76
C ASP A 62 -27.04 73.27 -13.60
N SER A 63 -25.72 73.40 -13.64
CA SER A 63 -24.94 74.50 -13.05
C SER A 63 -23.55 74.58 -13.70
N ASP A 64 -23.23 75.68 -14.38
CA ASP A 64 -21.97 75.87 -15.10
C ASP A 64 -20.72 75.93 -14.21
N GLY A 65 -19.58 75.46 -14.74
CA GLY A 65 -18.26 75.56 -14.14
C GLY A 65 -17.18 75.01 -15.06
N ASP A 66 -16.41 75.89 -15.71
CA ASP A 66 -15.42 75.54 -16.75
C ASP A 66 -14.19 74.82 -16.18
N ALA A 67 -13.85 73.68 -16.79
CA ALA A 67 -12.51 73.10 -16.76
C ALA A 67 -12.30 72.15 -17.95
N LYS A 68 -11.24 72.35 -18.74
CA LYS A 68 -10.78 71.36 -19.72
C LYS A 68 -10.03 70.22 -19.04
N GLY A 69 -10.31 68.98 -19.45
CA GLY A 69 -9.51 67.80 -19.17
C GLY A 69 -9.64 66.80 -20.32
N GLU A 70 -8.52 66.31 -20.83
CA GLU A 70 -8.48 65.34 -21.94
C GLU A 70 -8.54 63.92 -21.36
N ASP A 71 -9.54 63.13 -21.76
CA ASP A 71 -9.62 61.71 -21.38
C ASP A 71 -8.79 60.86 -22.34
N GLY A 72 -7.52 60.65 -21.96
CA GLY A 72 -6.58 59.78 -22.65
C GLY A 72 -6.16 58.61 -21.77
N GLY A 73 -6.95 57.53 -21.77
CA GLY A 73 -6.64 56.31 -21.03
C GLY A 73 -5.26 55.75 -21.41
N PRO A 74 -4.35 55.50 -20.44
CA PRO A 74 -2.98 55.09 -20.75
C PRO A 74 -2.93 53.66 -21.29
N ASN A 75 -2.39 53.52 -22.50
CA ASN A 75 -1.98 52.24 -23.06
C ASN A 75 -0.69 51.78 -22.31
N PRO A 76 -0.63 50.60 -21.68
CA PRO A 76 0.50 50.22 -20.85
C PRO A 76 1.79 50.08 -21.66
N ASP A 77 2.82 50.85 -21.30
CA ASP A 77 4.14 50.77 -21.92
C ASP A 77 4.71 49.35 -21.79
N GLY A 78 5.29 48.81 -22.86
CA GLY A 78 5.75 47.42 -22.91
C GLY A 78 6.78 47.03 -21.84
N ALA A 79 7.50 48.02 -21.28
CA ALA A 79 8.36 47.83 -20.11
C ALA A 79 7.57 47.50 -18.84
N THR A 80 6.49 48.25 -18.56
CA THR A 80 5.64 48.02 -17.36
C THR A 80 5.02 46.63 -17.36
N LEU A 81 4.60 46.14 -18.53
CA LEU A 81 4.11 44.77 -18.70
C LEU A 81 5.20 43.72 -18.48
N ALA A 82 6.45 43.99 -18.90
CA ALA A 82 7.58 43.10 -18.67
C ALA A 82 7.98 43.03 -17.18
N ASP A 83 7.93 44.16 -16.47
CA ASP A 83 8.18 44.24 -15.02
C ASP A 83 7.09 43.49 -14.22
N SER A 84 5.81 43.70 -14.53
CA SER A 84 4.72 42.94 -13.90
C SER A 84 4.80 41.43 -14.19
N LEU A 85 5.23 41.05 -15.39
CA LEU A 85 5.39 39.63 -15.76
C LEU A 85 6.66 39.00 -15.15
N GLU A 86 7.67 39.79 -14.80
CA GLU A 86 8.80 39.33 -13.98
C GLU A 86 8.34 38.96 -12.57
N GLU A 87 7.54 39.82 -11.93
CA GLU A 87 7.02 39.60 -10.57
C GLU A 87 6.13 38.33 -10.49
N GLU A 88 5.14 38.22 -11.38
CA GLU A 88 4.25 37.05 -11.49
C GLU A 88 4.95 35.73 -11.90
N LEU A 89 6.22 35.79 -12.33
CA LEU A 89 7.02 34.61 -12.69
C LEU A 89 8.14 34.31 -11.68
N GLN A 90 8.22 34.98 -10.53
CA GLN A 90 9.24 34.68 -9.53
C GLN A 90 9.08 33.27 -8.92
N CYS A 91 10.19 32.54 -8.83
CA CYS A 91 10.23 31.25 -8.13
C CYS A 91 10.12 31.46 -6.61
N GLY A 92 9.07 30.95 -5.98
CA GLY A 92 8.81 31.05 -4.53
C GLY A 92 9.84 30.39 -3.59
N CYS A 93 10.95 29.84 -4.12
CA CYS A 93 12.10 29.36 -3.33
C CYS A 93 13.34 30.27 -3.45
N CYS A 94 13.42 31.16 -4.44
CA CYS A 94 14.63 31.95 -4.70
C CYS A 94 14.37 33.38 -5.23
N SER A 95 13.12 33.84 -5.26
CA SER A 95 12.71 35.22 -5.58
C SER A 95 13.30 35.82 -6.87
N ALA A 96 13.49 34.98 -7.89
CA ALA A 96 13.97 35.36 -9.21
C ALA A 96 13.18 34.60 -10.28
N ILE A 97 13.02 35.18 -11.48
CA ILE A 97 12.24 34.63 -12.61
C ILE A 97 12.47 33.12 -12.75
N VAL A 98 11.39 32.35 -12.79
CA VAL A 98 11.44 30.90 -12.73
C VAL A 98 12.17 30.30 -13.94
N TYR A 99 13.10 29.39 -13.66
CA TYR A 99 13.89 28.72 -14.68
C TYR A 99 13.65 27.21 -14.65
N ARG A 100 13.34 26.62 -15.81
CA ARG A 100 12.81 25.26 -15.96
C ARG A 100 11.62 25.00 -14.99
N PRO A 101 10.49 25.71 -15.17
CA PRO A 101 9.40 25.73 -14.19
C PRO A 101 8.76 24.36 -14.01
N VAL A 102 8.63 23.94 -12.75
CA VAL A 102 7.85 22.78 -12.33
C VAL A 102 6.68 23.23 -11.46
N VAL A 103 5.56 22.51 -11.55
CA VAL A 103 4.33 22.72 -10.79
C VAL A 103 4.16 21.59 -9.79
N VAL A 104 3.78 21.93 -8.56
CA VAL A 104 3.60 20.99 -7.44
C VAL A 104 2.14 20.61 -7.29
N ASN A 105 1.81 19.32 -7.36
CA ASN A 105 0.44 18.82 -7.28
C ASN A 105 0.11 18.31 -5.87
N PRO A 106 -1.08 18.62 -5.31
CA PRO A 106 -2.25 19.22 -5.98
C PRO A 106 -2.33 20.74 -5.91
N CYS A 107 -1.43 21.43 -5.18
CA CYS A 107 -1.59 22.85 -4.84
C CYS A 107 -1.24 23.86 -5.94
N GLN A 108 -0.78 23.40 -7.12
CA GLN A 108 -0.46 24.16 -8.33
C GLN A 108 0.58 25.29 -8.22
N HIS A 109 1.26 25.43 -7.08
CA HIS A 109 2.36 26.38 -6.91
C HIS A 109 3.55 25.96 -7.78
N PHE A 110 4.25 26.94 -8.37
CA PHE A 110 5.36 26.72 -9.30
C PHE A 110 6.71 27.22 -8.78
N PHE A 111 7.78 26.55 -9.22
CA PHE A 111 9.16 26.79 -8.78
C PHE A 111 10.15 26.40 -9.88
N CYS A 112 11.43 26.75 -9.74
CA CYS A 112 12.49 26.17 -10.57
C CYS A 112 12.61 24.67 -10.25
N GLY A 113 12.76 23.82 -11.27
CA GLY A 113 12.98 22.39 -11.05
C GLY A 113 14.21 22.08 -10.19
N SER A 114 15.27 22.88 -10.31
CA SER A 114 16.47 22.81 -9.46
C SER A 114 16.17 23.13 -7.99
N CYS A 115 15.37 24.17 -7.71
CA CYS A 115 14.97 24.54 -6.36
C CYS A 115 14.12 23.44 -5.68
N ILE A 116 13.19 22.83 -6.42
CA ILE A 116 12.39 21.71 -5.86
C ILE A 116 13.23 20.43 -5.73
N THR A 117 14.15 20.17 -6.65
CA THR A 117 15.10 19.05 -6.50
C THR A 117 15.95 19.22 -5.23
N LEU A 118 16.45 20.42 -4.96
CA LEU A 118 17.22 20.72 -3.75
C LEU A 118 16.35 20.63 -2.48
N TRP A 119 15.11 21.15 -2.52
CA TRP A 119 14.15 21.00 -1.42
C TRP A 119 13.89 19.53 -1.07
N ILE A 120 13.64 18.69 -2.08
CA ILE A 120 13.44 17.24 -1.90
C ILE A 120 14.69 16.57 -1.33
N LYS A 121 15.88 16.86 -1.90
CA LYS A 121 17.18 16.34 -1.39
C LYS A 121 17.45 16.74 0.06
N ASN A 122 16.98 17.91 0.49
CA ASN A 122 17.11 18.42 1.85
C ASN A 122 15.99 17.94 2.81
N GLY A 123 15.22 16.90 2.45
CA GLY A 123 14.17 16.32 3.29
C GLY A 123 12.80 17.03 3.21
N GLY A 124 12.59 17.87 2.20
CA GLY A 124 11.33 18.57 1.95
C GLY A 124 10.19 17.62 1.54
N THR A 125 9.15 17.56 2.36
CA THR A 125 8.03 16.58 2.29
C THR A 125 6.65 17.21 2.02
N SER A 126 6.64 18.48 1.62
CA SER A 126 5.44 19.26 1.28
C SER A 126 5.79 20.36 0.27
N CYS A 127 4.80 21.11 -0.24
CA CYS A 127 5.07 22.27 -1.09
C CYS A 127 5.79 23.40 -0.30
N PRO A 128 6.91 23.98 -0.80
CA PRO A 128 7.65 25.02 -0.08
C PRO A 128 6.82 26.26 0.32
N ALA A 129 5.90 26.68 -0.55
CA ALA A 129 5.13 27.91 -0.35
C ALA A 129 3.95 27.72 0.62
N CYS A 130 3.11 26.71 0.40
CA CYS A 130 1.84 26.53 1.12
C CYS A 130 1.83 25.34 2.10
N ARG A 131 2.91 24.55 2.16
CA ARG A 131 3.08 23.36 3.02
C ARG A 131 2.01 22.27 2.84
N THR A 132 1.19 22.35 1.79
CA THR A 132 0.24 21.29 1.42
C THR A 132 0.99 19.99 1.11
N LEU A 133 0.48 18.87 1.64
CA LEU A 133 0.96 17.54 1.31
C LEU A 133 0.81 17.33 -0.21
N SER A 134 1.95 17.09 -0.85
CA SER A 134 2.09 17.10 -2.30
C SER A 134 2.91 15.88 -2.71
N THR A 135 2.49 15.16 -3.76
CA THR A 135 3.03 13.82 -4.07
C THR A 135 3.70 13.72 -5.43
N SER A 136 3.45 14.66 -6.34
CA SER A 136 4.09 14.71 -7.66
C SER A 136 4.42 16.14 -8.08
N VAL A 137 5.48 16.27 -8.88
CA VAL A 137 5.99 17.54 -9.38
C VAL A 137 6.27 17.39 -10.88
N SER A 138 5.65 18.24 -11.69
CA SER A 138 5.59 18.10 -13.15
C SER A 138 6.09 19.36 -13.87
N PHE A 139 6.94 19.20 -14.89
CA PHE A 139 7.43 20.30 -15.73
C PHE A 139 6.32 21.01 -16.50
N SER A 140 6.24 22.33 -16.36
CA SER A 140 5.20 23.15 -17.00
C SER A 140 5.69 23.74 -18.33
N ARG A 141 5.39 23.04 -19.42
CA ARG A 141 5.59 23.56 -20.78
C ARG A 141 4.90 24.92 -21.01
N PRO A 142 3.67 25.19 -20.51
CA PRO A 142 3.06 26.51 -20.60
C PRO A 142 3.87 27.61 -19.92
N LEU A 143 4.26 27.45 -18.64
CA LEU A 143 5.04 28.46 -17.92
C LEU A 143 6.41 28.70 -18.59
N GLN A 144 7.07 27.64 -19.07
CA GLN A 144 8.32 27.79 -19.83
C GLN A 144 8.10 28.66 -21.08
N LYS A 145 6.97 28.55 -21.78
CA LYS A 145 6.70 29.38 -22.97
C LYS A 145 6.38 30.84 -22.66
N VAL A 146 5.86 31.14 -21.47
CA VAL A 146 5.73 32.53 -20.99
C VAL A 146 7.12 33.10 -20.66
N VAL A 147 7.94 32.38 -19.89
CA VAL A 147 9.34 32.77 -19.58
C VAL A 147 10.19 32.94 -20.85
N ASP A 148 10.11 31.99 -21.80
CA ASP A 148 10.78 32.05 -23.11
C ASP A 148 10.40 33.29 -23.92
N THR A 149 9.24 33.89 -23.62
CA THR A 149 8.69 35.05 -24.33
C THR A 149 9.05 36.35 -23.61
N LEU A 150 8.95 36.41 -22.28
CA LEU A 150 9.47 37.52 -21.48
C LEU A 150 10.96 37.76 -21.80
N ILE A 151 11.80 36.72 -21.71
CA ILE A 151 13.25 36.81 -21.98
C ILE A 151 13.57 37.22 -23.43
N ARG A 152 12.65 37.02 -24.39
CA ARG A 152 12.84 37.42 -25.79
C ARG A 152 12.61 38.94 -25.99
N TYR A 153 11.73 39.54 -25.21
CA TYR A 153 11.39 40.97 -25.30
C TYR A 153 12.12 41.82 -24.25
N ALA A 154 12.53 41.25 -23.12
CA ALA A 154 13.37 41.87 -22.09
C ALA A 154 14.55 40.93 -21.74
N PRO A 155 15.63 40.89 -22.57
CA PRO A 155 16.76 39.97 -22.37
C PRO A 155 17.64 40.30 -21.15
N ASP A 156 17.55 41.53 -20.65
CA ASP A 156 18.17 42.02 -19.42
C ASP A 156 17.63 41.30 -18.16
N LYS A 157 16.37 40.82 -18.22
CA LYS A 157 15.73 40.02 -17.16
C LYS A 157 16.20 38.56 -17.15
N ALA A 158 17.05 38.13 -18.08
CA ALA A 158 17.50 36.75 -18.15
C ALA A 158 18.50 36.42 -17.03
N ARG A 159 18.28 35.30 -16.30
CA ARG A 159 19.26 34.76 -15.35
C ARG A 159 20.65 34.63 -15.98
N SER A 160 21.68 34.86 -15.16
CA SER A 160 23.07 34.75 -15.62
C SER A 160 23.38 33.35 -16.16
N VAL A 161 24.43 33.27 -16.99
CA VAL A 161 24.87 31.98 -17.58
C VAL A 161 25.27 31.00 -16.47
N SER A 162 25.94 31.47 -15.42
CA SER A 162 26.38 30.65 -14.28
C SER A 162 25.21 30.05 -13.51
N GLU A 163 24.20 30.85 -13.17
CA GLU A 163 22.99 30.34 -12.48
C GLU A 163 22.24 29.30 -13.31
N ARG A 164 22.16 29.50 -14.64
CA ARG A 164 21.53 28.53 -15.54
C ARG A 164 22.32 27.22 -15.60
N MET A 165 23.65 27.26 -15.71
CA MET A 165 24.49 26.05 -15.67
C MET A 165 24.37 25.31 -14.33
N GLN A 166 24.32 26.03 -13.20
CA GLN A 166 24.12 25.42 -11.88
C GLN A 166 22.72 24.81 -11.72
N ALA A 167 21.68 25.47 -12.24
CA ALA A 167 20.34 24.93 -12.23
C ALA A 167 20.20 23.69 -13.15
N ASP A 168 20.88 23.69 -14.29
CA ASP A 168 20.91 22.58 -15.26
C ASP A 168 21.54 21.32 -14.67
N ALA A 169 22.66 21.46 -13.96
CA ALA A 169 23.34 20.36 -13.27
C ALA A 169 22.49 19.74 -12.13
N LEU A 170 21.51 20.48 -11.60
CA LEU A 170 20.58 20.00 -10.58
C LEU A 170 19.26 19.45 -11.16
N TYR A 171 18.83 19.90 -12.33
CA TYR A 171 17.54 19.50 -12.94
C TYR A 171 17.48 19.75 -14.45
N HIS A 172 17.01 18.75 -15.19
CA HIS A 172 16.57 18.88 -16.58
C HIS A 172 15.10 18.48 -16.79
N PRO A 173 14.40 19.06 -17.78
CA PRO A 173 13.06 18.62 -18.14
C PRO A 173 13.07 17.13 -18.52
N GLY A 174 12.02 16.41 -18.13
CA GLY A 174 11.91 14.96 -18.30
C GLY A 174 12.16 14.15 -17.02
N VAL A 175 12.92 14.69 -16.05
CA VAL A 175 13.02 14.07 -14.71
C VAL A 175 11.67 14.15 -14.01
N HIS A 176 11.11 13.00 -13.63
CA HIS A 176 9.90 12.93 -12.82
C HIS A 176 10.23 13.12 -11.33
N LEU A 177 9.93 14.29 -10.79
CA LEU A 177 10.18 14.61 -9.38
C LEU A 177 9.00 14.16 -8.50
N ARG A 178 9.32 13.39 -7.45
CA ARG A 178 8.37 12.96 -6.42
C ARG A 178 8.76 13.64 -5.10
N ILE A 179 7.86 14.42 -4.51
CA ILE A 179 8.03 14.87 -3.12
C ILE A 179 7.75 13.64 -2.24
N PRO A 180 8.67 13.24 -1.34
CA PRO A 180 8.40 12.15 -0.41
C PRO A 180 7.22 12.51 0.49
N SER A 181 6.40 11.52 0.85
CA SER A 181 5.51 11.68 2.00
C SER A 181 6.36 12.11 3.21
N PRO A 182 5.85 12.96 4.12
CA PRO A 182 6.41 13.02 5.45
C PRO A 182 6.61 11.60 5.96
N ARG A 183 7.80 11.30 6.49
CA ARG A 183 7.93 10.16 7.40
C ARG A 183 6.87 10.40 8.47
N GLU A 184 6.01 9.41 8.71
CA GLU A 184 5.08 9.46 9.85
C GLU A 184 5.91 9.89 11.05
N ALA A 185 5.55 11.02 11.68
CA ALA A 185 6.25 11.47 12.87
C ALA A 185 6.19 10.29 13.84
N SER A 186 7.36 9.75 14.22
CA SER A 186 7.43 8.57 15.08
C SER A 186 6.51 8.84 16.26
N PRO A 187 5.43 8.06 16.46
CA PRO A 187 4.38 8.42 17.41
C PRO A 187 5.03 8.81 18.73
N GLU A 188 4.61 9.94 19.34
CA GLU A 188 5.19 10.43 20.61
C GLU A 188 5.42 9.22 21.49
N PRO A 189 6.70 8.87 21.80
CA PRO A 189 7.05 7.51 22.17
C PRO A 189 6.24 7.14 23.39
N ALA A 190 5.23 6.30 23.17
CA ALA A 190 4.17 6.05 24.12
C ALA A 190 4.82 5.37 25.32
N LEU A 191 5.18 6.19 26.33
CA LEU A 191 6.23 5.87 27.28
C LEU A 191 6.01 4.46 27.81
N PRO A 192 6.84 3.47 27.42
CA PRO A 192 6.45 2.09 27.53
C PRO A 192 6.01 1.78 28.95
N SER A 193 4.86 1.12 29.11
CA SER A 193 4.38 0.77 30.45
C SER A 193 5.40 -0.12 31.20
N ALA A 194 6.36 -0.73 30.49
CA ALA A 194 7.55 -1.37 31.03
C ALA A 194 8.46 -0.47 31.91
N ASN A 195 8.40 0.86 31.76
CA ASN A 195 9.09 1.82 32.65
C ASN A 195 8.21 2.29 33.83
N SER A 196 7.01 1.72 33.99
CA SER A 196 6.15 1.94 35.15
C SER A 196 6.00 0.66 35.94
N ILE A 197 6.01 0.77 37.27
CA ILE A 197 5.67 -0.35 38.15
C ILE A 197 4.21 -0.81 38.01
N TYR A 198 3.34 0.02 37.39
CA TYR A 198 1.93 -0.27 37.19
C TYR A 198 1.54 -0.37 35.72
N VAL A 199 0.72 -1.37 35.40
CA VAL A 199 0.15 -1.58 34.08
C VAL A 199 -1.00 -0.59 33.86
N ARG A 200 -0.86 0.29 32.85
CA ARG A 200 -1.88 1.31 32.54
C ARG A 200 -3.07 0.74 31.75
N PRO A 201 -4.28 1.31 31.87
CA PRO A 201 -5.47 0.78 31.21
C PRO A 201 -5.39 0.81 29.69
N CYS A 202 -5.85 -0.26 29.03
CA CYS A 202 -5.97 -0.28 27.58
C CYS A 202 -7.14 0.63 27.10
N PRO A 203 -7.19 1.02 25.81
CA PRO A 203 -8.24 1.89 25.28
C PRO A 203 -9.68 1.39 25.54
N ASN A 204 -9.87 0.06 25.61
CA ASN A 204 -11.16 -0.59 25.86
C ASN A 204 -11.53 -0.68 27.37
N CYS A 205 -10.64 -0.30 28.30
CA CYS A 205 -10.97 -0.20 29.73
C CYS A 205 -11.77 1.07 30.05
N LEU A 206 -11.51 2.15 29.30
CA LEU A 206 -12.05 3.49 29.54
C LEU A 206 -13.59 3.48 29.50
N GLN A 207 -14.19 4.30 30.37
CA GLN A 207 -15.64 4.51 30.41
C GLN A 207 -16.05 5.47 29.29
N GLY A 208 -17.09 5.13 28.53
CA GLY A 208 -17.51 5.93 27.38
C GLY A 208 -16.58 5.84 26.16
N ASN A 209 -15.79 4.77 26.03
CA ASN A 209 -14.89 4.60 24.89
C ASN A 209 -15.64 4.54 23.54
N GLN A 210 -14.97 4.96 22.46
CA GLN A 210 -15.59 5.12 21.14
C GLN A 210 -15.75 3.82 20.33
N TRP A 211 -15.23 2.68 20.83
CA TRP A 211 -15.19 1.41 20.08
C TRP A 211 -16.40 0.50 20.35
N GLY A 212 -17.33 0.93 21.21
CA GLY A 212 -18.60 0.22 21.47
C GLY A 212 -18.46 -1.11 22.23
N TRP A 213 -17.25 -1.46 22.67
CA TRP A 213 -16.93 -2.66 23.44
C TRP A 213 -16.07 -2.29 24.64
N ARG A 214 -16.25 -2.97 25.78
CA ARG A 214 -15.51 -2.69 27.02
C ARG A 214 -14.96 -3.97 27.63
N CYS A 215 -13.77 -3.89 28.21
CA CYS A 215 -13.15 -4.99 28.94
C CYS A 215 -14.09 -5.53 30.03
N PRO A 216 -14.35 -6.85 30.11
CA PRO A 216 -15.16 -7.45 31.18
C PRO A 216 -14.58 -7.23 32.57
N GLN A 217 -13.25 -7.18 32.67
CA GLN A 217 -12.49 -6.79 33.86
C GLN A 217 -11.57 -5.63 33.45
N PRO A 218 -11.99 -4.36 33.60
CA PRO A 218 -11.16 -3.21 33.26
C PRO A 218 -9.96 -3.09 34.21
N ILE A 219 -8.79 -2.79 33.66
CA ILE A 219 -7.61 -2.40 34.43
C ILE A 219 -7.91 -1.05 35.11
N VAL A 220 -7.55 -0.94 36.39
CA VAL A 220 -7.65 0.30 37.19
C VAL A 220 -6.56 1.27 36.75
N ASP A 221 -6.88 2.56 36.65
CA ASP A 221 -5.87 3.58 36.36
C ASP A 221 -5.02 3.86 37.61
N PRO A 222 -3.69 3.66 37.58
CA PRO A 222 -2.83 3.90 38.74
C PRO A 222 -2.84 5.35 39.21
N ASP A 223 -3.16 6.33 38.36
CA ASP A 223 -3.27 7.73 38.77
C ASP A 223 -4.63 8.05 39.45
N ALA A 224 -5.61 7.14 39.36
CA ALA A 224 -6.93 7.27 39.98
C ALA A 224 -7.08 6.45 41.28
N ASP A 225 -6.53 5.23 41.32
CA ASP A 225 -6.43 4.43 42.55
C ASP A 225 -5.16 3.55 42.55
N PRO A 226 -4.04 4.04 43.13
CA PRO A 226 -2.80 3.29 43.23
C PRO A 226 -2.90 1.98 44.02
N ASN A 227 -3.90 1.82 44.89
CA ASN A 227 -3.98 0.65 45.80
C ASN A 227 -4.58 -0.58 45.12
N ASN A 228 -5.33 -0.38 44.04
CA ASN A 228 -5.93 -1.44 43.22
C ASN A 228 -5.33 -1.47 41.79
N ALA A 229 -4.21 -0.76 41.58
CA ALA A 229 -3.45 -0.79 40.34
C ALA A 229 -2.75 -2.15 40.16
N TRP A 230 -2.65 -2.62 38.92
CA TRP A 230 -2.01 -3.90 38.60
C TRP A 230 -0.49 -3.72 38.43
N LEU A 231 0.32 -4.53 39.11
CA LEU A 231 1.78 -4.47 39.03
C LEU A 231 2.32 -5.09 37.74
N ALA A 232 3.34 -4.50 37.14
CA ALA A 232 3.98 -5.06 35.93
C ALA A 232 4.62 -6.44 36.18
N ASP A 233 5.14 -6.67 37.39
CA ASP A 233 5.77 -7.93 37.79
C ASP A 233 4.77 -9.10 37.94
N ASP A 234 3.48 -8.82 38.15
CA ASP A 234 2.40 -9.83 38.16
C ASP A 234 2.02 -10.29 36.73
N GLY A 235 2.67 -9.75 35.70
CA GLY A 235 2.45 -10.10 34.30
C GLY A 235 1.21 -9.43 33.69
N ASN A 236 0.62 -10.06 32.67
CA ASN A 236 -0.52 -9.50 31.95
C ASN A 236 -1.83 -9.61 32.76
N PRO A 237 -2.62 -8.52 32.91
CA PRO A 237 -3.94 -8.57 33.53
C PRO A 237 -4.89 -9.56 32.84
N PRO A 238 -5.86 -10.17 33.56
CA PRO A 238 -6.82 -11.10 32.98
C PRO A 238 -7.54 -10.53 31.75
N GLY A 239 -7.62 -11.33 30.68
CA GLY A 239 -8.22 -10.93 29.40
C GLY A 239 -7.43 -9.90 28.59
N HIS A 240 -6.23 -9.52 29.04
CA HIS A 240 -5.35 -8.57 28.37
C HIS A 240 -4.04 -9.22 27.90
N GLY A 241 -3.33 -8.50 27.04
CA GLY A 241 -2.00 -8.86 26.55
C GLY A 241 -1.32 -7.64 25.93
N VAL A 242 -0.11 -7.82 25.41
CA VAL A 242 0.69 -6.73 24.83
C VAL A 242 0.52 -6.68 23.30
N CYS A 243 0.42 -5.48 22.72
CA CYS A 243 0.31 -5.31 21.27
C CYS A 243 1.68 -5.42 20.58
N GLY A 244 1.87 -6.38 19.66
CA GLY A 244 3.13 -6.61 18.93
C GLY A 244 3.58 -5.54 17.92
N ASN A 245 3.11 -4.28 18.05
CA ASN A 245 3.54 -3.16 17.20
C ASN A 245 3.61 -1.83 17.96
N CYS A 246 2.72 -1.58 18.92
CA CYS A 246 2.74 -0.36 19.73
C CYS A 246 3.04 -0.60 21.21
N GLU A 247 3.28 -1.85 21.62
CA GLU A 247 3.71 -2.31 22.96
C GLU A 247 2.83 -1.91 24.16
N ASN A 248 1.78 -1.11 23.93
CA ASN A 248 0.70 -0.86 24.85
C ASN A 248 -0.17 -2.11 25.05
N ILE A 249 -0.77 -2.19 26.23
CA ILE A 249 -1.76 -3.21 26.58
C ILE A 249 -2.97 -3.16 25.64
N LEU A 250 -3.48 -4.33 25.29
CA LEU A 250 -4.72 -4.55 24.55
C LEU A 250 -5.64 -5.52 25.29
N ALA A 251 -6.92 -5.54 24.90
CA ALA A 251 -7.88 -6.53 25.37
C ALA A 251 -8.00 -7.65 24.34
N LEU A 252 -7.75 -8.89 24.74
CA LEU A 252 -7.66 -10.05 23.84
C LEU A 252 -9.00 -10.40 23.17
N GLN A 253 -10.12 -10.02 23.81
CA GLN A 253 -11.49 -10.31 23.34
C GLN A 253 -12.18 -9.12 22.63
N ALA A 254 -11.48 -8.00 22.41
CA ALA A 254 -12.07 -6.85 21.74
C ALA A 254 -12.27 -7.12 20.24
N PRO A 255 -13.39 -6.68 19.62
CA PRO A 255 -13.61 -6.81 18.16
C PRO A 255 -12.57 -6.12 17.28
N THR A 256 -11.83 -5.14 17.83
CA THR A 256 -10.69 -4.49 17.15
C THR A 256 -9.41 -5.31 17.21
N THR A 257 -9.28 -6.22 18.17
CA THR A 257 -8.07 -7.02 18.36
C THR A 257 -7.98 -8.10 17.30
N THR A 258 -6.79 -8.26 16.74
CA THR A 258 -6.49 -9.23 15.68
C THR A 258 -5.26 -10.03 16.07
N ARG A 259 -5.21 -11.31 15.68
CA ARG A 259 -4.07 -12.19 15.95
C ARG A 259 -3.41 -12.60 14.64
N CYS A 260 -2.09 -12.70 14.64
CA CYS A 260 -1.34 -13.33 13.55
C CYS A 260 -1.52 -14.85 13.65
N ASP A 261 -1.94 -15.53 12.58
CA ASP A 261 -2.07 -16.99 12.61
C ASP A 261 -0.72 -17.72 12.51
N PHE A 262 0.40 -16.99 12.40
CA PHE A 262 1.75 -17.54 12.29
C PHE A 262 2.46 -17.43 13.66
N CYS A 263 2.98 -16.25 14.01
CA CYS A 263 3.62 -16.01 15.31
C CYS A 263 2.65 -15.93 16.52
N GLN A 264 1.34 -16.07 16.33
CA GLN A 264 0.31 -16.02 17.38
C GLN A 264 0.22 -14.71 18.19
N VAL A 265 1.05 -13.71 17.90
CA VAL A 265 1.04 -12.39 18.54
C VAL A 265 -0.25 -11.62 18.22
N SER A 266 -0.72 -10.83 19.18
CA SER A 266 -1.95 -10.04 19.09
C SER A 266 -1.68 -8.55 18.85
N PHE A 267 -2.61 -7.88 18.16
CA PHE A 267 -2.51 -6.49 17.76
C PHE A 267 -3.86 -5.77 17.98
N CYS A 268 -3.83 -4.57 18.55
CA CYS A 268 -5.01 -3.94 19.15
C CYS A 268 -6.06 -3.37 18.18
N GLY A 269 -5.69 -3.14 16.91
CA GLY A 269 -6.51 -2.45 15.90
C GLY A 269 -6.71 -0.94 16.12
N ILE A 270 -6.20 -0.38 17.22
CA ILE A 270 -6.55 0.97 17.70
C ILE A 270 -5.41 1.98 17.54
N ASN A 271 -4.27 1.78 18.21
CA ASN A 271 -3.29 2.86 18.43
C ASN A 271 -2.57 3.31 17.15
N VAL A 272 -2.31 2.38 16.23
CA VAL A 272 -1.76 2.67 14.89
C VAL A 272 -2.52 1.80 13.88
N PRO A 273 -3.70 2.21 13.37
CA PRO A 273 -4.64 1.30 12.70
C PRO A 273 -4.08 0.51 11.50
N GLN A 274 -3.08 1.06 10.79
CA GLN A 274 -2.44 0.41 9.63
C GLN A 274 -1.24 -0.50 9.99
N ARG A 275 -0.83 -0.56 11.27
CA ARG A 275 0.34 -1.33 11.74
C ARG A 275 0.02 -2.24 12.92
N CYS A 276 -0.86 -1.82 13.82
CA CYS A 276 -1.43 -2.64 14.91
C CYS A 276 -2.53 -3.59 14.41
N VAL A 277 -2.29 -4.31 13.30
CA VAL A 277 -3.28 -5.20 12.70
C VAL A 277 -2.66 -6.42 12.01
N ALA A 278 -3.19 -7.60 12.31
CA ALA A 278 -2.99 -8.81 11.52
C ALA A 278 -4.04 -8.85 10.39
N CYS A 279 -3.62 -8.37 9.21
CA CYS A 279 -4.43 -8.30 7.99
C CYS A 279 -4.67 -9.70 7.38
N PRO A 280 -5.70 -9.86 6.53
CA PRO A 280 -5.83 -11.04 5.67
C PRO A 280 -4.56 -11.29 4.85
N LEU A 281 -4.14 -12.55 4.75
CA LEU A 281 -2.86 -13.01 4.23
C LEU A 281 -2.47 -12.36 2.88
N GLU A 282 -3.32 -12.45 1.86
CA GLU A 282 -3.06 -11.86 0.52
C GLU A 282 -3.04 -10.31 0.47
N SER A 283 -3.45 -9.64 1.55
CA SER A 283 -3.61 -8.18 1.59
C SER A 283 -2.58 -7.45 2.46
N GLN A 284 -1.77 -8.16 3.24
CA GLN A 284 -0.82 -7.56 4.15
C GLN A 284 0.28 -6.79 3.39
N GLN A 285 0.86 -5.77 4.04
CA GLN A 285 2.12 -5.16 3.61
C GLN A 285 3.26 -5.76 4.45
N PRO A 286 4.26 -6.43 3.84
CA PRO A 286 5.49 -6.82 4.54
C PRO A 286 6.10 -5.64 5.33
N GLN A 287 6.64 -5.92 6.51
CA GLN A 287 7.42 -4.94 7.27
C GLN A 287 8.70 -4.61 6.50
N GLY A 288 9.17 -3.37 6.58
CA GLY A 288 10.42 -2.96 5.93
C GLY A 288 10.36 -2.82 4.40
N PHE A 289 9.38 -3.41 3.70
CA PHE A 289 9.32 -3.41 2.23
C PHE A 289 8.04 -2.72 1.69
N SER A 290 8.13 -1.41 1.49
CA SER A 290 7.05 -0.54 1.01
C SER A 290 7.12 -0.34 -0.50
N ASP A 291 8.31 -0.09 -1.02
CA ASP A 291 8.62 0.06 -2.46
C ASP A 291 9.99 -0.53 -2.83
N ILE A 292 10.48 -0.27 -4.05
CA ILE A 292 11.75 -0.84 -4.55
C ILE A 292 12.97 -0.23 -3.85
N GLY A 293 12.89 1.02 -3.38
CA GLY A 293 13.96 1.66 -2.61
C GLY A 293 14.22 0.98 -1.28
N ASP A 294 13.19 0.43 -0.65
CA ASP A 294 13.30 -0.41 0.54
C ASP A 294 14.00 -1.76 0.24
N LEU A 295 13.71 -2.40 -0.91
CA LEU A 295 14.40 -3.63 -1.33
C LEU A 295 15.91 -3.41 -1.56
N ILE A 296 16.27 -2.28 -2.20
CA ILE A 296 17.69 -1.89 -2.46
C ILE A 296 18.46 -1.70 -1.14
N GLN A 297 17.79 -1.33 -0.06
CA GLN A 297 18.44 -1.02 1.24
C GLN A 297 18.49 -2.21 2.22
N SER A 298 17.81 -3.33 1.95
CA SER A 298 17.85 -4.51 2.82
C SER A 298 19.01 -5.44 2.48
N GLY A 299 19.88 -5.70 3.46
CA GLY A 299 20.93 -6.73 3.33
C GLY A 299 20.35 -8.14 3.18
N GLU A 300 19.19 -8.42 3.79
CA GLU A 300 18.51 -9.72 3.75
C GLU A 300 18.12 -10.09 2.32
N VAL A 301 17.76 -9.11 1.48
CA VAL A 301 17.51 -9.30 0.05
C VAL A 301 18.75 -9.81 -0.66
N TYR A 302 19.95 -9.29 -0.37
CA TYR A 302 21.20 -9.80 -0.95
C TYR A 302 21.57 -11.18 -0.39
N GLU A 303 21.25 -11.48 0.87
CA GLU A 303 21.45 -12.81 1.47
C GLU A 303 20.54 -13.88 0.83
N CYS A 304 19.31 -13.52 0.42
CA CYS A 304 18.42 -14.40 -0.36
C CYS A 304 19.02 -14.85 -1.71
N PHE A 305 20.07 -14.18 -2.19
CA PHE A 305 20.81 -14.51 -3.41
C PHE A 305 22.28 -14.85 -3.12
N ASP A 306 22.58 -15.39 -1.93
CA ASP A 306 23.92 -15.82 -1.52
C ASP A 306 25.00 -14.70 -1.62
N GLY A 307 24.59 -13.42 -1.57
CA GLY A 307 25.47 -12.26 -1.77
C GLY A 307 25.82 -11.96 -3.24
N ASN A 308 25.11 -12.54 -4.21
CA ASN A 308 25.28 -12.28 -5.65
C ASN A 308 24.58 -10.97 -6.04
N THR A 309 25.31 -9.85 -5.99
CA THR A 309 24.74 -8.52 -6.31
C THR A 309 24.21 -8.44 -7.74
N VAL A 310 24.81 -9.15 -8.70
CA VAL A 310 24.43 -9.07 -10.12
C VAL A 310 23.03 -9.66 -10.36
N GLU A 311 22.70 -10.80 -9.75
CA GLU A 311 21.36 -11.37 -9.88
C GLU A 311 20.29 -10.55 -9.11
N VAL A 312 20.70 -9.81 -8.06
CA VAL A 312 19.85 -8.84 -7.34
C VAL A 312 19.58 -7.60 -8.20
N ASP A 313 20.63 -7.00 -8.78
CA ASP A 313 20.51 -5.84 -9.67
C ASP A 313 19.58 -6.17 -10.86
N LEU A 314 19.77 -7.34 -11.48
CA LEU A 314 18.92 -7.84 -12.56
C LEU A 314 17.45 -8.07 -12.15
N MET A 315 17.20 -8.49 -10.91
CA MET A 315 15.84 -8.58 -10.36
C MET A 315 15.24 -7.19 -10.13
N LEU A 316 16.01 -6.25 -9.59
CA LEU A 316 15.56 -4.88 -9.30
C LEU A 316 15.24 -4.10 -10.57
N ASP A 317 16.06 -4.22 -11.61
CA ASP A 317 15.82 -3.64 -12.94
C ASP A 317 14.53 -4.20 -13.56
N TYR A 318 14.30 -5.51 -13.45
CA TYR A 318 13.05 -6.14 -13.89
C TYR A 318 11.82 -5.62 -13.12
N LEU A 319 11.92 -5.50 -11.78
CA LEU A 319 10.84 -4.94 -10.96
C LEU A 319 10.53 -3.49 -11.35
N GLY A 320 11.56 -2.69 -11.64
CA GLY A 320 11.42 -1.33 -12.15
C GLY A 320 10.74 -1.27 -13.53
N ALA A 321 11.20 -2.08 -14.48
CA ALA A 321 10.66 -2.15 -15.84
C ALA A 321 9.20 -2.63 -15.91
N GLN A 322 8.83 -3.61 -15.07
CA GLN A 322 7.47 -4.15 -15.00
C GLN A 322 6.55 -3.38 -14.02
N GLY A 323 7.07 -2.39 -13.29
CA GLY A 323 6.31 -1.62 -12.29
C GLY A 323 5.83 -2.45 -11.08
N LEU A 324 6.52 -3.56 -10.79
CA LEU A 324 6.16 -4.50 -9.72
C LEU A 324 6.63 -3.97 -8.36
N SER A 325 5.73 -4.02 -7.36
CA SER A 325 6.05 -3.62 -5.97
C SER A 325 6.26 -4.82 -5.05
N PRO A 326 6.96 -4.67 -3.90
CA PRO A 326 7.21 -5.79 -2.98
C PRO A 326 5.93 -6.50 -2.52
N LYS A 327 4.80 -5.79 -2.46
CA LYS A 327 3.48 -6.36 -2.16
C LYS A 327 2.99 -7.34 -3.24
N HIS A 328 3.27 -7.09 -4.51
CA HIS A 328 2.91 -7.99 -5.61
C HIS A 328 3.75 -9.27 -5.55
N ILE A 329 5.08 -9.13 -5.34
CA ILE A 329 5.99 -10.26 -5.12
C ILE A 329 5.50 -11.14 -3.96
N TYR A 330 5.25 -10.51 -2.80
CA TYR A 330 4.72 -11.17 -1.61
C TYR A 330 3.41 -11.92 -1.89
N LYS A 331 2.48 -11.31 -2.64
CA LYS A 331 1.22 -11.95 -3.02
C LYS A 331 1.42 -13.16 -3.94
N GLU A 332 2.29 -13.07 -4.96
CA GLU A 332 2.60 -14.22 -5.83
C GLU A 332 3.33 -15.35 -5.07
N ILE A 333 4.14 -15.03 -4.05
CA ILE A 333 4.75 -16.01 -3.14
C ILE A 333 3.66 -16.69 -2.29
N VAL A 334 2.80 -15.91 -1.62
CA VAL A 334 1.68 -16.41 -0.81
C VAL A 334 0.79 -17.35 -1.62
N GLN A 335 0.36 -16.93 -2.80
CA GLN A 335 -0.50 -17.73 -3.67
C GLN A 335 0.21 -18.99 -4.19
N HIS A 336 1.51 -18.92 -4.49
CA HIS A 336 2.29 -20.11 -4.83
C HIS A 336 2.35 -21.11 -3.67
N ILE A 337 2.67 -20.66 -2.45
CA ILE A 337 2.75 -21.52 -1.26
C ILE A 337 1.39 -22.13 -0.91
N GLN A 338 0.29 -21.36 -0.99
CA GLN A 338 -1.07 -21.87 -0.75
C GLN A 338 -1.46 -23.02 -1.69
N ASN A 339 -0.93 -23.02 -2.93
CA ASN A 339 -1.16 -24.09 -3.92
C ASN A 339 -0.26 -25.32 -3.71
N GLN A 340 0.72 -25.30 -2.80
CA GLN A 340 1.57 -26.44 -2.50
C GLN A 340 0.89 -27.41 -1.51
N PRO A 341 1.05 -28.75 -1.64
CA PRO A 341 0.39 -29.73 -0.77
C PRO A 341 0.70 -29.60 0.73
N ARG A 342 1.82 -28.97 1.10
CA ARG A 342 2.21 -28.71 2.50
C ARG A 342 1.89 -27.30 2.98
N GLN A 343 1.52 -26.38 2.08
CA GLN A 343 1.33 -24.96 2.37
C GLN A 343 2.48 -24.39 3.23
N PHE A 344 2.16 -23.58 4.24
CA PHE A 344 3.12 -22.94 5.14
C PHE A 344 3.75 -23.90 6.18
N ALA A 345 3.42 -25.19 6.19
CA ALA A 345 3.88 -26.11 7.23
C ALA A 345 5.41 -26.22 7.31
N LEU A 346 6.13 -26.14 6.17
CA LEU A 346 7.60 -26.14 6.17
C LEU A 346 8.19 -24.95 6.95
N LEU A 347 7.64 -23.75 6.75
CA LEU A 347 8.12 -22.52 7.38
C LEU A 347 7.82 -22.52 8.90
N ILE A 348 6.73 -23.17 9.30
CA ILE A 348 6.35 -23.35 10.71
C ILE A 348 7.22 -24.43 11.37
N GLU A 349 7.49 -25.54 10.68
CA GLU A 349 8.38 -26.62 11.13
C GLU A 349 9.87 -26.18 11.17
N GLN A 350 10.21 -25.07 10.52
CA GLN A 350 11.52 -24.40 10.58
C GLN A 350 11.58 -23.28 11.64
N GLU A 351 10.55 -23.14 12.48
CA GLU A 351 10.46 -22.16 13.59
C GLU A 351 10.56 -20.68 13.16
N MET A 352 10.44 -20.38 11.84
CA MET A 352 10.67 -19.08 11.18
C MET A 352 9.72 -17.93 11.62
N PHE A 353 8.84 -18.19 12.58
CA PHE A 353 7.89 -17.20 13.11
C PHE A 353 7.95 -17.09 14.65
N MET A 354 8.93 -17.74 15.29
CA MET A 354 9.17 -17.61 16.73
C MET A 354 9.94 -16.33 17.04
N ASP A 355 9.60 -15.69 18.17
CA ASP A 355 10.25 -14.51 18.76
C ASP A 355 10.45 -13.28 17.84
N VAL A 356 9.78 -13.24 16.69
CA VAL A 356 9.75 -12.12 15.71
C VAL A 356 9.10 -10.82 16.24
N HIS A 357 8.74 -10.77 17.53
CA HIS A 357 8.26 -9.59 18.24
C HIS A 357 8.75 -9.63 19.70
N PRO A 358 9.03 -8.48 20.35
CA PRO A 358 9.49 -8.40 21.73
C PRO A 358 8.37 -8.66 22.78
N VAL A 359 7.30 -9.38 22.40
CA VAL A 359 6.11 -9.61 23.23
C VAL A 359 5.72 -11.08 23.20
N ALA A 360 5.16 -11.58 24.31
CA ALA A 360 4.80 -12.99 24.44
C ALA A 360 3.82 -13.45 23.36
N SER A 361 4.25 -14.44 22.57
CA SER A 361 3.43 -15.14 21.58
C SER A 361 2.29 -15.92 22.23
N GLY A 362 1.15 -16.00 21.54
CA GLY A 362 0.07 -16.92 21.93
C GLY A 362 0.42 -18.38 21.64
N ILE A 363 -0.37 -19.31 22.17
CA ILE A 363 -0.28 -20.72 21.81
C ILE A 363 -0.89 -20.91 20.40
N ASP A 364 -0.19 -21.62 19.51
CA ASP A 364 -0.74 -22.09 18.24
C ASP A 364 -1.61 -23.33 18.51
N PRO A 365 -2.93 -23.30 18.24
CA PRO A 365 -3.81 -24.42 18.58
C PRO A 365 -3.59 -25.66 17.71
N ASP A 366 -3.04 -25.51 16.49
CA ASP A 366 -2.69 -26.60 15.58
C ASP A 366 -1.74 -26.08 14.48
N PRO A 367 -0.52 -26.64 14.31
CA PRO A 367 0.38 -26.35 13.19
C PRO A 367 -0.27 -26.47 11.80
N ARG A 368 -1.32 -27.28 11.64
CA ARG A 368 -2.10 -27.49 10.41
C ARG A 368 -3.36 -26.62 10.28
N ALA A 369 -3.60 -25.71 11.22
CA ALA A 369 -4.73 -24.78 11.16
C ALA A 369 -4.69 -23.90 9.88
N PRO A 370 -5.86 -23.55 9.30
CA PRO A 370 -5.93 -22.73 8.10
C PRO A 370 -5.48 -21.29 8.39
N ARG A 371 -4.28 -20.94 7.96
CA ARG A 371 -3.67 -19.61 8.14
C ARG A 371 -4.40 -18.58 7.26
N ARG A 372 -5.00 -17.55 7.87
CA ARG A 372 -5.84 -16.55 7.19
C ARG A 372 -5.39 -15.10 7.45
N ARG A 373 -4.78 -14.83 8.61
CA ARG A 373 -4.28 -13.52 9.03
C ARG A 373 -2.81 -13.56 9.36
N ILE A 374 -2.11 -12.47 9.09
CA ILE A 374 -0.66 -12.36 9.29
C ILE A 374 -0.27 -10.94 9.72
N CYS A 375 0.72 -10.81 10.60
CA CYS A 375 1.33 -9.51 10.93
C CYS A 375 2.29 -9.05 9.82
N ARG A 376 2.79 -7.83 9.92
CA ARG A 376 3.75 -7.30 8.94
C ARG A 376 5.10 -8.01 8.97
N VAL A 377 5.57 -8.46 10.14
CA VAL A 377 6.89 -9.10 10.29
C VAL A 377 6.90 -10.49 9.65
N CYS A 378 5.97 -11.39 10.03
CA CYS A 378 5.83 -12.69 9.34
C CYS A 378 5.57 -12.57 7.83
N ALA A 379 5.01 -11.45 7.34
CA ALA A 379 4.87 -11.18 5.92
C ALA A 379 6.20 -10.76 5.24
N ALA A 380 7.15 -10.18 5.98
CA ALA A 380 8.52 -9.97 5.53
C ALA A 380 9.28 -11.31 5.45
N GLU A 381 9.18 -12.16 6.49
CA GLU A 381 9.81 -13.50 6.47
C GLU A 381 9.36 -14.34 5.26
N ILE A 382 8.05 -14.36 4.97
CA ILE A 382 7.51 -15.06 3.79
C ILE A 382 7.99 -14.43 2.48
N LEU A 383 8.10 -13.10 2.39
CA LEU A 383 8.64 -12.41 1.21
C LEU A 383 10.11 -12.83 0.98
N LEU A 384 10.96 -12.75 1.99
CA LEU A 384 12.38 -13.11 1.91
C LEU A 384 12.56 -14.59 1.57
N PHE A 385 11.96 -15.50 2.34
CA PHE A 385 11.99 -16.94 2.10
C PHE A 385 11.58 -17.30 0.65
N GLY A 386 10.56 -16.64 0.11
CA GLY A 386 10.05 -16.91 -1.23
C GLY A 386 10.73 -16.14 -2.36
N LEU A 387 11.59 -15.14 -2.09
CA LEU A 387 12.05 -14.16 -3.08
C LEU A 387 12.86 -14.82 -4.22
N ARG A 388 13.82 -15.68 -3.84
CA ARG A 388 14.70 -16.40 -4.78
C ARG A 388 13.91 -17.33 -5.70
N GLU A 389 13.03 -18.15 -5.11
CA GLU A 389 12.21 -19.11 -5.85
C GLU A 389 11.01 -18.45 -6.57
N TRP A 390 10.65 -17.21 -6.21
CA TRP A 390 9.85 -16.36 -7.07
C TRP A 390 10.65 -15.91 -8.30
N TRP A 391 11.86 -15.38 -8.14
CA TRP A 391 12.68 -14.92 -9.27
C TRP A 391 13.01 -16.05 -10.28
N VAL A 392 13.27 -17.26 -9.79
CA VAL A 392 13.43 -18.47 -10.63
C VAL A 392 12.18 -18.75 -11.49
N ARG A 393 10.98 -18.58 -10.95
CA ARG A 393 9.71 -18.75 -11.69
C ARG A 393 9.44 -17.58 -12.63
N GLU A 394 9.74 -16.36 -12.19
CA GLU A 394 9.54 -15.13 -12.95
C GLU A 394 10.31 -15.15 -14.26
N ARG A 395 11.56 -15.64 -14.23
CA ARG A 395 12.41 -15.78 -15.41
C ARG A 395 11.85 -16.74 -16.46
N LYS A 396 11.00 -17.72 -16.07
CA LYS A 396 10.27 -18.58 -17.01
C LYS A 396 9.08 -17.87 -17.70
N LYS A 397 8.66 -16.66 -17.27
CA LYS A 397 7.60 -15.87 -17.94
C LYS A 397 8.04 -15.23 -19.26
N GLY A 398 9.35 -15.13 -19.53
CA GLY A 398 9.89 -14.66 -20.82
C GLY A 398 9.97 -13.14 -21.02
N PHE A 399 9.77 -12.34 -19.95
CA PHE A 399 9.78 -10.87 -20.01
C PHE A 399 11.16 -10.22 -19.70
N LEU A 400 12.24 -11.01 -19.60
CA LEU A 400 13.60 -10.50 -19.39
C LEU A 400 14.28 -10.13 -20.70
N GLU A 401 15.28 -9.25 -20.63
CA GLU A 401 16.11 -8.93 -21.79
C GLU A 401 16.91 -10.15 -22.30
N PRO A 402 17.10 -10.28 -23.63
CA PRO A 402 17.85 -11.40 -24.22
C PRO A 402 19.26 -11.55 -23.67
N HIS A 403 19.92 -10.45 -23.30
CA HIS A 403 21.29 -10.47 -22.78
C HIS A 403 21.40 -11.19 -21.42
N VAL A 404 20.34 -11.17 -20.62
CA VAL A 404 20.29 -11.83 -19.30
C VAL A 404 20.06 -13.32 -19.45
N LEU A 405 19.21 -13.71 -20.40
CA LEU A 405 18.89 -15.11 -20.73
C LEU A 405 19.99 -15.79 -21.55
N ALA A 406 20.89 -15.04 -22.18
CA ALA A 406 22.05 -15.56 -22.90
C ALA A 406 23.25 -15.91 -22.00
N ARG A 407 23.24 -15.54 -20.71
CA ARG A 407 24.29 -15.90 -19.75
C ARG A 407 24.25 -17.42 -19.50
N PRO A 408 25.34 -18.17 -19.76
CA PRO A 408 25.36 -19.61 -19.52
C PRO A 408 25.26 -19.94 -18.03
N ASP A 409 24.57 -21.02 -17.69
CA ASP A 409 24.51 -21.53 -16.31
C ASP A 409 25.92 -21.81 -15.75
N CYS A 410 26.13 -21.42 -14.49
CA CYS A 410 27.41 -21.61 -13.83
C CYS A 410 27.79 -23.10 -13.74
N PRO A 411 29.01 -23.52 -14.15
CA PRO A 411 29.44 -24.92 -14.04
C PRO A 411 29.58 -25.41 -12.59
N ASP A 412 29.74 -24.49 -11.63
CA ASP A 412 29.74 -24.79 -10.19
C ASP A 412 28.32 -24.83 -9.60
N GLY A 413 27.28 -24.62 -10.43
CA GLY A 413 25.87 -24.61 -10.05
C GLY A 413 25.40 -23.34 -9.32
N SER A 414 24.16 -23.39 -8.84
CA SER A 414 23.46 -22.28 -8.16
C SER A 414 23.88 -22.03 -6.71
N GLN A 415 24.94 -22.73 -6.27
CA GLN A 415 25.61 -22.60 -4.98
C GLN A 415 27.11 -22.32 -5.16
N CYS A 416 27.50 -21.76 -6.31
CA CYS A 416 28.87 -21.42 -6.64
C CYS A 416 29.47 -20.45 -5.60
N PRO A 417 30.58 -20.77 -4.92
CA PRO A 417 31.20 -19.86 -3.95
C PRO A 417 31.79 -18.60 -4.60
N ARG A 418 31.99 -18.62 -5.93
CA ARG A 418 32.48 -17.46 -6.72
C ARG A 418 31.36 -16.50 -7.11
N GLN A 419 30.09 -16.78 -6.84
CA GLN A 419 28.97 -15.91 -7.22
C GLN A 419 28.95 -14.55 -6.50
N LYS A 420 29.73 -14.42 -5.41
CA LYS A 420 30.02 -13.14 -4.73
C LYS A 420 31.04 -12.26 -5.50
N SER A 421 31.70 -12.78 -6.53
CA SER A 421 32.60 -12.01 -7.39
C SER A 421 31.82 -11.43 -8.57
N HIS A 422 31.66 -10.10 -8.56
CA HIS A 422 30.92 -9.34 -9.59
C HIS A 422 31.34 -9.67 -11.04
N ALA A 423 32.63 -9.98 -11.30
CA ALA A 423 33.08 -10.39 -12.62
C ALA A 423 32.51 -11.78 -13.02
N HIS A 424 32.67 -12.79 -12.17
CA HIS A 424 32.14 -14.13 -12.42
C HIS A 424 30.60 -14.16 -12.48
N ALA A 425 29.95 -13.37 -11.64
CA ALA A 425 28.50 -13.22 -11.61
C ALA A 425 27.95 -12.53 -12.88
N LYS A 426 28.69 -11.60 -13.51
CA LYS A 426 28.31 -11.08 -14.83
C LYS A 426 28.39 -12.15 -15.92
N GLU A 427 29.43 -12.97 -15.92
CA GLU A 427 29.67 -14.00 -16.95
C GLU A 427 28.68 -15.17 -16.89
N PHE A 428 28.31 -15.66 -15.71
CA PHE A 428 27.52 -16.89 -15.54
C PHE A 428 26.21 -16.66 -14.79
N ASN A 429 25.14 -17.35 -15.19
CA ASN A 429 23.87 -17.39 -14.47
C ASN A 429 23.96 -18.26 -13.21
N HIS A 430 23.45 -17.75 -12.09
CA HIS A 430 23.39 -18.50 -10.82
C HIS A 430 21.97 -18.85 -10.37
N ILE A 431 20.92 -18.21 -10.91
CA ILE A 431 19.53 -18.65 -10.66
C ILE A 431 19.17 -19.72 -11.71
N ILE A 432 19.69 -20.92 -11.46
CA ILE A 432 19.46 -22.11 -12.28
C ILE A 432 18.14 -22.72 -11.81
N ALA A 433 17.16 -22.81 -12.71
CA ALA A 433 15.88 -23.44 -12.40
C ALA A 433 16.04 -24.96 -12.26
N PRO A 434 15.32 -25.62 -11.33
CA PRO A 434 15.19 -27.07 -11.35
C PRO A 434 14.65 -27.55 -12.71
N PRO A 435 15.15 -28.68 -13.23
CA PRO A 435 14.61 -29.26 -14.45
C PRO A 435 13.13 -29.60 -14.25
N ASP A 436 12.30 -29.25 -15.23
CA ASP A 436 10.86 -29.44 -15.12
C ASP A 436 10.53 -30.94 -14.93
N PRO A 437 9.62 -31.27 -13.99
CA PRO A 437 9.36 -32.66 -13.61
C PRO A 437 8.87 -33.43 -14.82
N GLN A 438 9.67 -34.41 -15.25
CA GLN A 438 9.33 -35.26 -16.39
C GLN A 438 7.97 -35.93 -16.12
N PRO A 439 7.06 -35.99 -17.12
CA PRO A 439 5.84 -36.75 -16.97
C PRO A 439 6.22 -38.20 -16.64
N ALA A 440 5.67 -38.72 -15.55
CA ALA A 440 6.02 -40.06 -15.07
C ALA A 440 5.80 -41.08 -16.21
N PRO A 441 6.78 -41.94 -16.52
CA PRO A 441 6.66 -42.85 -17.65
C PRO A 441 5.45 -43.76 -17.44
N GLU A 442 4.56 -43.80 -18.46
CA GLU A 442 3.38 -44.65 -18.45
C GLU A 442 3.80 -46.08 -18.14
N HIS A 443 3.38 -46.58 -16.97
CA HIS A 443 3.69 -47.94 -16.57
C HIS A 443 2.89 -48.89 -17.45
N ALA A 444 3.56 -49.40 -18.48
CA ALA A 444 3.02 -50.44 -19.35
C ALA A 444 2.42 -51.57 -18.50
N PRO A 445 1.21 -52.06 -18.83
CA PRO A 445 0.47 -52.96 -17.95
C PRO A 445 1.23 -54.26 -17.70
N GLN A 446 1.72 -54.41 -16.47
CA GLN A 446 2.40 -55.63 -16.01
C GLN A 446 1.45 -56.82 -16.17
N PRO A 447 1.87 -57.93 -16.80
CA PRO A 447 1.00 -59.08 -17.01
C PRO A 447 0.63 -59.72 -15.67
N VAL A 448 -0.67 -60.01 -15.51
CA VAL A 448 -1.21 -60.64 -14.29
C VAL A 448 -0.58 -62.03 -14.12
N PRO A 449 0.06 -62.35 -12.97
CA PRO A 449 0.67 -63.65 -12.77
C PRO A 449 -0.40 -64.75 -12.68
N THR A 450 -0.28 -65.76 -13.55
CA THR A 450 -1.20 -66.89 -13.64
C THR A 450 -1.24 -67.71 -12.35
N ARG A 451 -2.44 -68.03 -11.87
CA ARG A 451 -2.66 -68.73 -10.60
C ARG A 451 -2.63 -70.26 -10.79
N GLU A 452 -1.52 -70.89 -10.41
CA GLU A 452 -1.40 -72.35 -10.38
C GLU A 452 -2.08 -73.01 -9.15
N PRO A 453 -2.42 -74.31 -9.20
CA PRO A 453 -3.41 -74.92 -8.30
C PRO A 453 -2.86 -75.40 -6.94
N ILE A 454 -3.78 -75.53 -5.97
CA ILE A 454 -3.48 -75.80 -4.56
C ILE A 454 -3.32 -77.31 -4.27
N MET A 455 -2.19 -77.72 -3.66
CA MET A 455 -2.02 -79.04 -3.04
C MET A 455 -1.76 -78.97 -1.52
N ARG A 456 -2.88 -78.85 -0.79
CA ARG A 456 -3.22 -79.47 0.52
C ARG A 456 -2.08 -79.89 1.46
N SER A 457 -2.02 -79.24 2.63
CA SER A 457 -1.77 -79.89 3.92
C SER A 457 -2.65 -79.25 5.01
N SER A 458 -2.94 -79.97 6.10
CA SER A 458 -4.05 -79.66 7.02
C SER A 458 -3.73 -78.61 8.09
N PRO A 459 -4.72 -77.81 8.54
CA PRO A 459 -4.57 -76.94 9.70
C PRO A 459 -5.03 -77.62 11.01
N ASP A 460 -4.19 -77.58 12.04
CA ASP A 460 -4.56 -77.90 13.43
C ASP A 460 -4.63 -76.61 14.25
N PHE A 461 -5.85 -76.16 14.60
CA PHE A 461 -6.09 -75.15 15.65
C PHE A 461 -7.45 -75.44 16.34
N PRO A 462 -7.54 -75.33 17.68
CA PRO A 462 -8.71 -75.77 18.44
C PRO A 462 -9.95 -74.86 18.32
N PRO A 463 -11.16 -75.37 18.56
CA PRO A 463 -12.42 -74.66 18.33
C PRO A 463 -12.81 -73.69 19.47
N PRO A 464 -13.61 -72.64 19.18
CA PRO A 464 -14.21 -71.77 20.19
C PRO A 464 -15.42 -72.42 20.88
N ALA A 465 -15.64 -72.08 22.16
CA ALA A 465 -16.79 -72.53 22.96
C ALA A 465 -17.96 -71.51 22.94
N PRO A 466 -19.22 -71.94 23.08
CA PRO A 466 -20.41 -71.08 22.98
C PRO A 466 -20.79 -70.39 24.32
N ALA A 467 -21.68 -69.37 24.24
CA ALA A 467 -22.07 -68.51 25.36
C ALA A 467 -23.51 -68.76 25.89
N VAL A 468 -23.68 -68.78 27.22
CA VAL A 468 -24.96 -68.72 27.98
C VAL A 468 -24.67 -68.09 29.39
N PRO A 469 -25.64 -67.77 30.29
CA PRO A 469 -26.24 -66.43 30.40
C PRO A 469 -26.01 -65.68 31.77
N GLN A 470 -26.84 -64.65 32.00
CA GLN A 470 -26.80 -63.59 33.03
C GLN A 470 -27.01 -64.00 34.51
N SER A 471 -26.44 -63.21 35.43
CA SER A 471 -26.90 -62.87 36.81
C SER A 471 -25.92 -61.81 37.43
N VAL A 472 -26.15 -60.97 38.45
CA VAL A 472 -27.27 -60.60 39.36
C VAL A 472 -27.31 -59.02 39.48
N GLN A 473 -28.13 -58.43 40.36
CA GLN A 473 -28.08 -57.03 40.84
C GLN A 473 -26.91 -56.81 41.86
N GLU A 474 -26.55 -55.62 42.40
CA GLU A 474 -27.35 -54.66 43.20
C GLU A 474 -26.70 -53.22 43.29
N PRO A 475 -27.11 -52.23 44.15
CA PRO A 475 -27.48 -50.89 43.67
C PRO A 475 -26.51 -49.72 44.00
N PRO A 476 -26.70 -48.52 43.41
CA PRO A 476 -25.82 -47.36 43.58
C PRO A 476 -26.08 -46.53 44.86
N ARG A 477 -25.13 -45.66 45.21
CA ARG A 477 -25.27 -44.60 46.24
C ARG A 477 -25.40 -43.21 45.60
N GLU A 478 -26.29 -42.38 46.15
CA GLU A 478 -26.44 -40.96 45.79
C GLU A 478 -25.28 -40.09 46.33
N PRO A 479 -25.22 -38.79 45.96
CA PRO A 479 -25.96 -37.79 46.76
C PRO A 479 -26.66 -36.65 45.99
N ARG A 480 -27.91 -36.37 46.40
CA ARG A 480 -28.58 -35.04 46.49
C ARG A 480 -28.83 -34.18 45.22
N ALA A 481 -30.12 -33.96 44.95
CA ALA A 481 -30.65 -32.76 44.26
C ALA A 481 -30.56 -31.50 45.17
N GLY A 482 -30.81 -30.27 44.73
CA GLY A 482 -31.30 -29.68 43.46
C GLY A 482 -31.41 -28.15 43.68
N PRO A 483 -32.45 -27.43 43.21
CA PRO A 483 -33.29 -27.64 42.03
C PRO A 483 -33.34 -26.39 41.11
N SER A 484 -33.79 -26.53 39.85
CA SER A 484 -34.24 -25.41 39.00
C SER A 484 -35.61 -25.70 38.40
N THR A 485 -36.48 -24.69 38.35
CA THR A 485 -37.91 -24.83 38.09
C THR A 485 -38.30 -24.91 36.62
N ILE A 486 -39.39 -25.61 36.35
CA ILE A 486 -40.03 -25.72 35.03
C ILE A 486 -40.87 -24.46 34.77
N ALA A 487 -40.78 -23.93 33.55
CA ALA A 487 -41.85 -23.15 32.92
C ALA A 487 -41.96 -23.58 31.45
N ALA A 488 -43.04 -24.28 31.10
CA ALA A 488 -43.30 -24.77 29.75
C ALA A 488 -44.63 -24.21 29.22
N VAL A 489 -44.65 -23.83 27.95
CA VAL A 489 -45.87 -23.51 27.19
C VAL A 489 -45.84 -24.30 25.87
N GLY A 490 -46.99 -24.81 25.46
CA GLY A 490 -47.12 -25.88 24.47
C GLY A 490 -47.01 -25.48 22.97
N PRO A 491 -47.13 -26.47 22.07
CA PRO A 491 -46.64 -26.38 20.69
C PRO A 491 -47.72 -26.11 19.63
N ILE A 492 -47.31 -25.61 18.45
CA ILE A 492 -48.12 -25.61 17.23
C ILE A 492 -47.32 -26.18 16.04
N SER A 493 -48.04 -26.91 15.19
CA SER A 493 -47.64 -27.84 14.12
C SER A 493 -46.56 -27.45 13.09
N ARG A 494 -45.91 -28.51 12.59
CA ARG A 494 -45.15 -28.59 11.33
C ARG A 494 -45.81 -27.84 10.15
N ARG A 495 -44.99 -27.21 9.31
CA ARG A 495 -45.10 -27.28 7.84
C ARG A 495 -43.71 -27.59 7.24
N LEU A 496 -43.70 -28.02 5.98
CA LEU A 496 -42.55 -28.62 5.29
C LEU A 496 -42.45 -28.06 3.86
N LEU A 497 -41.22 -27.88 3.38
CA LEU A 497 -40.82 -27.69 1.97
C LEU A 497 -41.25 -26.35 1.30
N PRO A 498 -40.62 -25.95 0.17
CA PRO A 498 -39.56 -26.65 -0.58
C PRO A 498 -38.20 -25.91 -0.69
N LEU A 499 -37.21 -26.68 -1.13
CA LEU A 499 -35.94 -26.22 -1.71
C LEU A 499 -36.20 -25.60 -3.09
N MET A 500 -35.40 -24.59 -3.50
CA MET A 500 -35.32 -24.13 -4.89
C MET A 500 -33.86 -23.84 -5.25
N ASP A 501 -33.26 -24.76 -6.01
CA ASP A 501 -32.10 -24.47 -6.85
C ASP A 501 -32.57 -23.82 -8.16
N ASP A 502 -31.87 -22.78 -8.62
CA ASP A 502 -31.55 -22.49 -10.04
C ASP A 502 -30.99 -21.07 -10.19
N LEU A 503 -29.71 -20.96 -10.58
CA LEU A 503 -29.09 -19.72 -11.04
C LEU A 503 -27.95 -20.06 -12.02
N PRO A 504 -27.93 -19.50 -13.25
CA PRO A 504 -27.02 -19.94 -14.30
C PRO A 504 -25.58 -19.42 -14.13
N PRO A 505 -24.57 -20.13 -14.67
CA PRO A 505 -23.18 -19.71 -14.62
C PRO A 505 -22.90 -18.50 -15.56
N PRO A 506 -21.93 -17.64 -15.22
CA PRO A 506 -21.52 -16.51 -16.08
C PRO A 506 -20.80 -16.99 -17.34
N ALA A 507 -20.94 -16.23 -18.43
CA ALA A 507 -20.45 -16.61 -19.76
C ALA A 507 -18.93 -16.51 -19.91
N SER A 508 -18.35 -17.47 -20.64
CA SER A 508 -16.94 -17.49 -21.03
C SER A 508 -16.62 -16.47 -22.13
N PHE A 509 -15.76 -15.50 -21.85
CA PHE A 509 -15.19 -14.63 -22.89
C PHE A 509 -13.93 -15.27 -23.49
N LEU A 510 -13.95 -15.48 -24.82
CA LEU A 510 -12.78 -15.83 -25.61
C LEU A 510 -12.13 -14.54 -26.17
N PRO A 511 -10.79 -14.41 -26.19
CA PRO A 511 -10.13 -13.26 -26.79
C PRO A 511 -10.21 -13.33 -28.32
N PHE A 512 -10.57 -12.22 -28.95
CA PHE A 512 -10.47 -12.07 -30.41
C PHE A 512 -9.00 -11.90 -30.82
N LEU A 513 -8.50 -12.82 -31.65
CA LEU A 513 -7.22 -12.66 -32.33
C LEU A 513 -7.35 -11.67 -33.48
N VAL A 514 -6.50 -10.65 -33.50
CA VAL A 514 -6.31 -9.74 -34.63
C VAL A 514 -4.84 -9.82 -35.05
N ALA A 515 -4.59 -10.18 -36.31
CA ALA A 515 -3.24 -10.30 -36.85
C ALA A 515 -2.61 -8.91 -37.10
N PRO A 516 -1.29 -8.76 -36.95
CA PRO A 516 -0.60 -7.51 -37.29
C PRO A 516 -0.57 -7.29 -38.81
N ALA A 517 -0.59 -6.03 -39.22
CA ALA A 517 -0.30 -5.61 -40.59
C ALA A 517 1.11 -5.03 -40.66
N GLU A 518 1.94 -5.56 -41.56
CA GLU A 518 3.28 -5.04 -41.87
C GLU A 518 3.18 -3.86 -42.85
N TYR A 519 4.06 -2.85 -42.72
CA TYR A 519 4.70 -2.03 -43.79
C TYR A 519 5.55 -0.89 -43.16
N PRO A 520 6.54 -0.27 -43.86
CA PRO A 520 7.90 -0.33 -43.30
C PRO A 520 8.81 0.94 -43.39
N VAL A 521 9.99 0.81 -42.76
CA VAL A 521 11.28 1.54 -42.86
C VAL A 521 11.46 3.03 -42.47
N ASP A 522 12.69 3.28 -41.99
CA ASP A 522 13.54 4.49 -42.01
C ASP A 522 13.19 5.76 -41.20
N LEU A 523 14.06 6.06 -40.23
CA LEU A 523 14.74 7.37 -39.95
C LEU A 523 15.81 7.14 -38.82
N PRO A 524 16.72 8.09 -38.50
CA PRO A 524 18.16 7.77 -38.41
C PRO A 524 18.72 7.56 -37.00
N GLU A 525 19.98 7.10 -36.97
CA GLU A 525 20.83 6.99 -35.78
C GLU A 525 20.90 8.30 -34.98
N PHE A 526 20.57 8.21 -33.68
CA PHE A 526 21.00 9.16 -32.66
C PHE A 526 21.96 8.43 -31.72
N GLY A 527 23.10 9.06 -31.43
CA GLY A 527 24.12 8.48 -30.55
C GLY A 527 23.58 8.16 -29.15
N ALA A 528 24.04 7.05 -28.58
CA ALA A 528 23.63 6.62 -27.25
C ALA A 528 23.97 7.67 -26.17
N ALA A 529 23.11 7.76 -25.14
CA ALA A 529 23.44 8.48 -23.92
C ALA A 529 24.58 7.75 -23.17
N PRO A 530 25.45 8.48 -22.44
CA PRO A 530 26.47 7.85 -21.61
C PRO A 530 25.84 6.94 -20.56
N SER A 531 26.55 5.87 -20.24
CA SER A 531 26.11 4.81 -19.33
C SER A 531 26.46 5.13 -17.87
N SER A 532 25.97 4.31 -16.95
CA SER A 532 26.40 4.37 -15.54
C SER A 532 27.84 3.89 -15.32
N GLN A 533 28.51 3.36 -16.36
CA GLN A 533 29.94 3.01 -16.32
C GLN A 533 30.80 4.27 -16.46
N ASP A 534 30.49 5.15 -17.42
CA ASP A 534 31.23 6.40 -17.68
C ASP A 534 31.30 7.29 -16.42
N PHE A 535 30.21 7.33 -15.63
CA PHE A 535 30.12 8.09 -14.39
C PHE A 535 30.85 7.44 -13.18
N ARG A 536 31.25 6.17 -13.29
CA ARG A 536 32.08 5.49 -12.27
C ARG A 536 33.56 5.65 -12.61
N ASP A 537 33.90 5.46 -13.89
CA ASP A 537 35.26 5.60 -14.39
C ASP A 537 35.76 7.05 -14.25
N GLU A 538 34.88 8.07 -14.33
CA GLU A 538 35.21 9.48 -14.03
C GLU A 538 35.43 9.75 -12.53
N VAL A 539 34.80 8.99 -11.63
CA VAL A 539 34.97 9.15 -10.16
C VAL A 539 36.24 8.45 -9.67
N ASP A 540 36.53 7.24 -10.16
CA ASP A 540 37.76 6.51 -9.84
C ASP A 540 39.02 7.19 -10.46
N ALA A 541 38.85 8.09 -11.43
CA ALA A 541 39.91 8.94 -11.98
C ALA A 541 40.18 10.23 -11.16
N LEU A 542 39.43 10.48 -10.08
CA LEU A 542 39.51 11.69 -9.24
C LEU A 542 39.91 11.41 -7.78
N LEU A 543 40.40 10.19 -7.49
CA LEU A 543 40.86 9.72 -6.17
C LEU A 543 42.33 9.24 -6.21
#